data_AF-A0A537HSK6-F1
#
_entry.id   AF-A0A537HSK6-F1
#
_cell.length_a   1.000
_cell.length_b   1.000
_cell.length_c   1.000
_cell.angle_alpha   90.00
_cell.angle_beta   90.00
_cell.angle_gamma   90.00
#
_symmetry.space_group_name_H-M   'P 1'
#
loop_
_entity.id
_entity.type
_entity.pdbx_description
1 polymer ?
#
loop_
_entity_poly.entity_id
_entity_poly.type
_entity_poly.pdbx_seq_one_letter_code
_entity_poly.pdbx_strand_id
1 'polypeptide(L)'
;MLASIVMRHNISNILFTIFLYSCTSFGDYLQKADTAIEKEDYREAINFLNKALSKKKYLAEAYSEKAHCYTKLNKDDSAIIVYEQLLVFDPNNTLAFYNLGLCKYRQEKFDEAIDYFNDAMKTKGYNPNDTSKSQLIMEYTQGGKELLGMDGKFDISFSEIFYMAGLVYYKTGKIKKAYRYFMDCISKGFNVPESHYMIGLCWLSAGDNQKACESFKTSQISGYALAIEQFEKNCK
;
A
#
# COMPACT_ATOMS: atom_id res chain seq x y z
N MET A 1 30.01 -62.98 -5.04
CA MET A 1 30.06 -61.91 -6.06
C MET A 1 28.70 -61.30 -6.42
N LEU A 2 27.57 -61.78 -5.88
CA LEU A 2 26.22 -61.26 -6.20
C LEU A 2 25.66 -60.25 -5.16
N ALA A 3 26.18 -60.22 -3.93
CA ALA A 3 25.75 -59.28 -2.90
C ALA A 3 26.21 -57.82 -3.13
N SER A 4 27.28 -57.63 -3.90
CA SER A 4 27.85 -56.31 -4.23
C SER A 4 27.15 -55.61 -5.41
N ILE A 5 26.34 -56.32 -6.18
CA ILE A 5 25.65 -55.77 -7.37
C ILE A 5 24.26 -55.23 -6.99
N VAL A 6 23.55 -55.89 -6.06
CA VAL A 6 22.21 -55.46 -5.62
C VAL A 6 22.27 -54.15 -4.80
N MET A 7 23.35 -53.91 -4.04
CA MET A 7 23.50 -52.66 -3.28
C MET A 7 23.83 -51.43 -4.14
N ARG A 8 24.44 -51.59 -5.33
CA ARG A 8 24.74 -50.45 -6.23
C ARG A 8 23.49 -49.90 -6.92
N HIS A 9 22.54 -50.76 -7.30
CA HIS A 9 21.31 -50.33 -7.94
C HIS A 9 20.32 -49.65 -6.98
N ASN A 10 20.30 -50.06 -5.71
CA ASN A 10 19.47 -49.41 -4.69
C ASN A 10 20.02 -48.04 -4.29
N ILE A 11 21.35 -47.87 -4.21
CA ILE A 11 21.96 -46.57 -3.91
C ILE A 11 21.77 -45.58 -5.08
N SER A 12 21.82 -46.03 -6.34
CA SER A 12 21.57 -45.18 -7.50
C SER A 12 20.10 -44.70 -7.58
N ASN A 13 19.14 -45.56 -7.25
CA ASN A 13 17.72 -45.18 -7.22
C ASN A 13 17.35 -44.35 -5.98
N ILE A 14 18.01 -44.58 -4.84
CA ILE A 14 17.85 -43.76 -3.63
C ILE A 14 18.52 -42.39 -3.81
N LEU A 15 19.67 -42.30 -4.49
CA LEU A 15 20.27 -41.01 -4.87
C LEU A 15 19.40 -40.26 -5.88
N PHE A 16 18.72 -40.96 -6.81
CA PHE A 16 17.81 -40.33 -7.77
C PHE A 16 16.48 -39.88 -7.13
N THR A 17 15.98 -40.59 -6.13
CA THR A 17 14.81 -40.16 -5.35
C THR A 17 15.14 -39.11 -4.29
N ILE A 18 16.36 -39.11 -3.73
CA ILE A 18 16.88 -38.01 -2.88
C ILE A 18 17.14 -36.74 -3.72
N PHE A 19 17.51 -36.87 -5.00
CA PHE A 19 17.57 -35.73 -5.93
C PHE A 19 16.20 -35.16 -6.33
N LEU A 20 15.11 -35.88 -6.04
CA LEU A 20 13.74 -35.39 -6.17
C LEU A 20 13.20 -34.76 -4.87
N TYR A 21 13.99 -34.72 -3.79
CA TYR A 21 13.67 -33.90 -2.62
C TYR A 21 13.87 -32.42 -2.95
N SER A 22 12.79 -31.85 -3.46
CA SER A 22 12.43 -30.43 -3.50
C SER A 22 13.60 -29.47 -3.66
N CYS A 23 13.95 -29.20 -4.93
CA CYS A 23 14.50 -27.90 -5.27
C CYS A 23 13.43 -26.85 -4.90
N THR A 24 13.45 -26.37 -3.67
CA THR A 24 12.51 -25.34 -3.18
C THR A 24 12.70 -24.11 -4.06
N SER A 25 11.67 -23.80 -4.83
CA SER A 25 11.70 -22.71 -5.79
C SER A 25 11.61 -21.36 -5.05
N PHE A 26 11.97 -20.26 -5.71
CA PHE A 26 11.69 -18.94 -5.12
C PHE A 26 10.17 -18.75 -4.93
N GLY A 27 9.34 -19.30 -5.82
CA GLY A 27 7.88 -19.26 -5.75
C GLY A 27 7.33 -19.99 -4.52
N ASP A 28 7.93 -21.12 -4.13
CA ASP A 28 7.53 -21.85 -2.92
C ASP A 28 7.76 -21.00 -1.66
N TYR A 29 8.81 -20.17 -1.67
CA TYR A 29 9.08 -19.24 -0.59
C TYR A 29 8.14 -18.04 -0.60
N LEU A 30 7.72 -17.54 -1.78
CA LEU A 30 6.70 -16.49 -1.86
C LEU A 30 5.37 -17.00 -1.30
N GLN A 31 4.90 -18.16 -1.74
CA GLN A 31 3.66 -18.75 -1.21
C GLN A 31 3.67 -18.93 0.31
N LYS A 32 4.82 -19.33 0.87
CA LYS A 32 4.99 -19.44 2.33
C LYS A 32 5.00 -18.07 3.01
N ALA A 33 5.58 -17.05 2.38
CA ALA A 33 5.51 -15.68 2.86
C ALA A 33 4.06 -15.18 2.87
N ASP A 34 3.31 -15.39 1.79
CA ASP A 34 1.89 -15.02 1.69
C ASP A 34 1.07 -15.66 2.80
N THR A 35 1.25 -16.97 3.00
CA THR A 35 0.58 -17.72 4.08
C THR A 35 0.92 -17.15 5.46
N ALA A 36 2.16 -16.68 5.66
CA ALA A 36 2.58 -16.07 6.91
C ALA A 36 1.99 -14.65 7.07
N ILE A 37 1.91 -13.87 5.98
CA ILE A 37 1.26 -12.54 5.96
C ILE A 37 -0.24 -12.67 6.29
N GLU A 38 -0.94 -13.64 5.71
CA GLU A 38 -2.35 -13.93 6.01
C GLU A 38 -2.59 -14.28 7.49
N LYS A 39 -1.60 -14.90 8.13
CA LYS A 39 -1.59 -15.21 9.57
C LYS A 39 -1.06 -14.07 10.44
N GLU A 40 -0.71 -12.94 9.84
CA GLU A 40 -0.07 -11.79 10.47
C GLU A 40 1.29 -12.11 11.14
N ASP A 41 1.95 -13.22 10.78
CA ASP A 41 3.31 -13.52 11.19
C ASP A 41 4.32 -12.86 10.25
N TYR A 42 4.40 -11.53 10.35
CA TYR A 42 5.26 -10.71 9.51
C TYR A 42 6.75 -11.01 9.66
N ARG A 43 7.19 -11.55 10.80
CA ARG A 43 8.60 -11.92 11.01
C ARG A 43 8.95 -13.19 10.24
N GLU A 44 8.07 -14.18 10.29
CA GLU A 44 8.23 -15.40 9.49
C GLU A 44 8.11 -15.10 7.99
N ALA A 45 7.17 -14.24 7.59
CA ALA A 45 7.05 -13.77 6.21
C ALA A 45 8.37 -13.17 5.70
N ILE A 46 8.99 -12.24 6.45
CA ILE A 46 10.29 -11.65 6.09
C ILE A 46 11.38 -12.73 5.92
N ASN A 47 11.37 -13.79 6.75
CA ASN A 47 12.32 -14.89 6.62
C ASN A 47 12.14 -15.63 5.28
N PHE A 48 10.89 -15.95 4.91
CA PHE A 48 10.60 -16.58 3.63
C PHE A 48 10.90 -15.66 2.43
N LEU A 49 10.60 -14.37 2.52
CA LEU A 49 10.93 -13.38 1.49
C LEU A 49 12.44 -13.25 1.28
N ASN A 50 13.23 -13.25 2.36
CA ASN A 50 14.68 -13.27 2.25
C ASN A 50 15.19 -14.55 1.57
N LYS A 51 14.57 -15.71 1.82
CA LYS A 51 14.90 -16.96 1.11
C LYS A 51 14.53 -16.87 -0.36
N ALA A 52 13.37 -16.33 -0.72
CA ALA A 52 12.98 -16.08 -2.11
C ALA A 52 14.00 -15.18 -2.82
N LEU A 53 14.38 -14.06 -2.18
CA LEU A 53 15.36 -13.10 -2.71
C LEU A 53 16.78 -13.69 -2.83
N SER A 54 17.15 -14.64 -1.96
CA SER A 54 18.42 -15.37 -2.09
C SER A 54 18.48 -16.27 -3.32
N LYS A 55 17.32 -16.73 -3.80
CA LYS A 55 17.18 -17.53 -5.03
C LYS A 55 17.05 -16.65 -6.27
N LYS A 56 16.37 -15.50 -6.16
CA LYS A 56 16.20 -14.53 -7.25
C LYS A 56 16.22 -13.09 -6.71
N LYS A 57 17.35 -12.41 -6.97
CA LYS A 57 17.73 -11.13 -6.33
C LYS A 57 16.85 -9.92 -6.67
N TYR A 58 16.11 -9.93 -7.79
CA TYR A 58 15.35 -8.77 -8.28
C TYR A 58 13.88 -9.16 -8.50
N LEU A 59 13.15 -9.32 -7.41
CA LEU A 59 11.72 -9.63 -7.38
C LEU A 59 10.97 -8.46 -6.76
N ALA A 60 10.36 -7.62 -7.58
CA ALA A 60 9.62 -6.43 -7.11
C ALA A 60 8.52 -6.80 -6.09
N GLU A 61 7.81 -7.90 -6.32
CA GLU A 61 6.83 -8.50 -5.41
C GLU A 61 7.45 -8.78 -4.03
N ALA A 62 8.52 -9.58 -3.98
CA ALA A 62 9.18 -9.96 -2.73
C ALA A 62 9.74 -8.75 -1.94
N TYR A 63 10.26 -7.73 -2.64
CA TYR A 63 10.70 -6.49 -1.99
C TYR A 63 9.51 -5.70 -1.44
N SER A 64 8.41 -5.60 -2.20
CA SER A 64 7.21 -4.87 -1.80
C SER A 64 6.56 -5.51 -0.57
N GLU A 65 6.40 -6.83 -0.56
CA GLU A 65 5.88 -7.59 0.58
C GLU A 65 6.79 -7.52 1.80
N LYS A 66 8.11 -7.54 1.58
CA LYS A 66 9.08 -7.44 2.69
C LYS A 66 9.00 -6.08 3.35
N ALA A 67 8.92 -5.01 2.55
CA ALA A 67 8.75 -3.66 3.06
C ALA A 67 7.41 -3.53 3.81
N HIS A 68 6.33 -4.08 3.26
CA HIS A 68 5.02 -4.13 3.93
C HIS A 68 5.07 -4.88 5.28
N CYS A 69 5.77 -6.00 5.35
CA CYS A 69 5.94 -6.69 6.63
C CYS A 69 6.68 -5.81 7.65
N TYR A 70 7.63 -4.97 7.22
CA TYR A 70 8.28 -4.01 8.12
C TYR A 70 7.33 -2.91 8.61
N THR A 71 6.47 -2.37 7.74
CA THR A 71 5.51 -1.33 8.14
C THR A 71 4.49 -1.89 9.14
N LYS A 72 4.03 -3.13 8.95
CA LYS A 72 3.16 -3.86 9.90
C LYS A 72 3.80 -4.09 11.27
N LEU A 73 5.13 -4.18 11.29
CA LEU A 73 5.91 -4.26 12.51
C LEU A 73 6.23 -2.87 13.10
N ASN A 74 5.63 -1.79 12.58
CA ASN A 74 5.92 -0.39 12.91
C ASN A 74 7.40 -0.01 12.72
N LYS A 75 8.06 -0.63 11.73
CA LYS A 75 9.47 -0.39 11.38
C LYS A 75 9.57 0.38 10.07
N ASP A 76 9.01 1.58 10.04
CA ASP A 76 8.95 2.41 8.83
C ASP A 76 10.34 2.71 8.24
N ASP A 77 11.37 2.92 9.06
CA ASP A 77 12.74 3.12 8.56
C ASP A 77 13.28 1.89 7.81
N SER A 78 12.95 0.69 8.27
CA SER A 78 13.33 -0.55 7.57
C SER A 78 12.54 -0.73 6.27
N ALA A 79 11.25 -0.37 6.28
CA ALA A 79 10.42 -0.41 5.07
C ALA A 79 10.92 0.56 4.00
N ILE A 80 11.27 1.80 4.39
CA ILE A 80 11.83 2.81 3.50
C ILE A 80 13.07 2.28 2.78
N ILE A 81 14.03 1.71 3.52
CA ILE A 81 15.24 1.14 2.93
C ILE A 81 14.91 0.06 1.89
N VAL A 82 13.93 -0.80 2.16
CA VAL A 82 13.55 -1.89 1.24
C VAL A 82 12.83 -1.35 0.00
N TYR A 83 11.95 -0.35 0.14
CA TYR A 83 11.32 0.31 -1.02
C TYR A 83 12.33 1.09 -1.87
N GLU A 84 13.29 1.78 -1.25
CA GLU A 84 14.38 2.45 -1.97
C GLU A 84 15.22 1.44 -2.74
N GLN A 85 15.53 0.27 -2.15
CA GLN A 85 16.21 -0.83 -2.85
C GLN A 85 15.40 -1.36 -4.04
N LEU A 86 14.07 -1.41 -3.94
CA LEU A 86 13.19 -1.79 -5.04
C LEU A 86 13.30 -0.77 -6.19
N LEU A 87 13.22 0.52 -5.87
CA LEU A 87 13.28 1.59 -6.87
C LEU A 87 14.63 1.66 -7.61
N VAL A 88 15.71 1.12 -7.04
CA VAL A 88 17.01 1.02 -7.73
C VAL A 88 16.92 0.16 -9.00
N PHE A 89 16.13 -0.91 -8.99
CA PHE A 89 16.00 -1.81 -10.15
C PHE A 89 14.64 -1.72 -10.86
N ASP A 90 13.62 -1.15 -10.21
CA ASP A 90 12.32 -0.82 -10.80
C ASP A 90 11.96 0.65 -10.52
N PRO A 91 12.60 1.60 -11.23
CA PRO A 91 12.49 3.03 -10.93
C PRO A 91 11.13 3.65 -11.28
N ASN A 92 10.22 2.90 -11.90
CA ASN A 92 8.88 3.37 -12.26
C ASN A 92 7.79 2.69 -11.43
N ASN A 93 8.13 2.10 -10.28
CA ASN A 93 7.20 1.37 -9.45
C ASN A 93 6.28 2.33 -8.66
N THR A 94 5.03 2.46 -9.11
CA THR A 94 4.01 3.32 -8.47
C THR A 94 3.78 2.95 -7.00
N LEU A 95 3.70 1.65 -6.70
CA LEU A 95 3.43 1.11 -5.36
C LEU A 95 4.54 1.50 -4.37
N ALA A 96 5.81 1.39 -4.78
CA ALA A 96 6.93 1.75 -3.93
C ALA A 96 6.96 3.26 -3.61
N PHE A 97 6.75 4.13 -4.61
CA PHE A 97 6.63 5.57 -4.35
C PHE A 97 5.45 5.90 -3.45
N TYR A 98 4.28 5.31 -3.69
CA TYR A 98 3.11 5.52 -2.85
C TYR A 98 3.37 5.11 -1.39
N ASN A 99 3.92 3.91 -1.16
CA ASN A 99 4.19 3.43 0.19
C ASN A 99 5.34 4.19 0.88
N LEU A 100 6.34 4.68 0.14
CA LEU A 100 7.32 5.62 0.68
C LEU A 100 6.64 6.92 1.16
N GLY A 101 5.71 7.46 0.38
CA GLY A 101 4.88 8.59 0.77
C GLY A 101 4.08 8.32 2.05
N LEU A 102 3.48 7.13 2.18
CA LEU A 102 2.78 6.71 3.41
C LEU A 102 3.73 6.61 4.61
N CYS A 103 4.90 6.01 4.45
CA CYS A 103 5.90 5.92 5.52
C CYS A 103 6.31 7.33 5.99
N LYS A 104 6.61 8.24 5.06
CA LYS A 104 6.98 9.63 5.40
C LYS A 104 5.82 10.40 6.02
N TYR A 105 4.59 10.16 5.58
CA TYR A 105 3.39 10.73 6.18
C TYR A 105 3.24 10.28 7.65
N ARG A 106 3.42 9.00 7.96
CA ARG A 106 3.39 8.47 9.34
C ARG A 106 4.53 9.02 10.20
N GLN A 107 5.68 9.31 9.61
CA GLN A 107 6.78 10.02 10.26
C GLN A 107 6.57 11.54 10.38
N GLU A 108 5.41 12.06 9.98
CA GLU A 108 5.10 13.51 9.92
C GLU A 108 6.05 14.34 9.05
N LYS A 109 6.82 13.68 8.17
CA LYS A 109 7.71 14.31 7.19
C LYS A 109 6.93 14.68 5.93
N PHE A 110 6.04 15.66 6.08
CA PHE A 110 5.04 16.00 5.07
C PHE A 110 5.62 16.48 3.73
N ASP A 111 6.74 17.19 3.74
CA ASP A 111 7.39 17.65 2.50
C ASP A 111 7.98 16.47 1.71
N GLU A 112 8.63 15.51 2.37
CA GLU A 112 9.09 14.28 1.70
C GLU A 112 7.91 13.40 1.23
N ALA A 113 6.83 13.33 2.03
CA ALA A 113 5.65 12.56 1.67
C ALA A 113 5.00 13.06 0.37
N ILE A 114 4.87 14.38 0.20
CA ILE A 114 4.27 14.93 -1.02
C ILE A 114 5.16 14.74 -2.24
N ASP A 115 6.48 14.77 -2.09
CA ASP A 115 7.41 14.49 -3.19
C ASP A 115 7.22 13.05 -3.71
N TYR A 116 7.16 12.08 -2.80
CA TYR A 116 6.90 10.69 -3.17
C TYR A 116 5.52 10.46 -3.79
N PHE A 117 4.46 11.10 -3.28
CA PHE A 117 3.15 11.02 -3.91
C PHE A 117 3.14 11.64 -5.32
N ASN A 118 3.84 12.77 -5.52
CA ASN A 118 3.99 13.38 -6.84
C ASN A 118 4.76 12.48 -7.81
N ASP A 119 5.78 11.77 -7.33
CA ASP A 119 6.54 10.83 -8.16
C ASP A 119 5.70 9.59 -8.52
N ALA A 120 4.90 9.07 -7.59
CA ALA A 120 3.93 8.01 -7.88
C ALA A 120 2.98 8.42 -9.02
N MET A 121 2.48 9.66 -9.03
CA MET A 121 1.60 10.19 -10.10
C MET A 121 2.28 10.35 -11.47
N LYS A 122 3.62 10.30 -11.56
CA LYS A 122 4.37 10.41 -12.82
C LYS A 122 4.73 9.05 -13.43
N THR A 123 4.54 7.96 -12.68
CA THR A 123 4.91 6.61 -13.13
C THR A 123 4.00 6.09 -14.24
N LYS A 124 4.47 5.08 -15.00
CA LYS A 124 3.67 4.42 -16.05
C LYS A 124 2.59 3.47 -15.49
N GLY A 125 2.77 2.98 -14.26
CA GLY A 125 1.79 2.14 -13.56
C GLY A 125 0.65 2.94 -12.92
N TYR A 126 0.74 4.27 -12.93
CA TYR A 126 -0.36 5.13 -12.52
C TYR A 126 -1.42 5.19 -13.63
N ASN A 127 -2.64 4.73 -13.32
CA ASN A 127 -3.79 4.84 -14.21
C ASN A 127 -4.79 5.88 -13.66
N PRO A 128 -4.89 7.07 -14.27
CA PRO A 128 -5.76 8.14 -13.78
C PRO A 128 -7.26 7.86 -13.94
N ASN A 129 -7.62 6.79 -14.66
CA ASN A 129 -9.00 6.38 -14.90
C ASN A 129 -9.37 5.08 -14.17
N ASP A 130 -8.45 4.51 -13.38
CA ASP A 130 -8.73 3.32 -12.58
C ASP A 130 -9.42 3.71 -11.27
N THR A 131 -10.75 3.58 -11.26
CA THR A 131 -11.61 3.75 -10.09
C THR A 131 -11.97 2.42 -9.43
N SER A 132 -11.41 1.30 -9.92
CA SER A 132 -11.91 -0.06 -9.61
C SER A 132 -11.67 -0.47 -8.16
N LYS A 133 -10.61 0.07 -7.54
CA LYS A 133 -10.17 -0.29 -6.17
C LYS A 133 -10.48 0.76 -5.12
N SER A 134 -11.20 1.82 -5.50
CA SER A 134 -11.44 2.96 -4.64
C SER A 134 -12.27 2.62 -3.38
N GLN A 135 -12.97 1.49 -3.38
CA GLN A 135 -13.62 0.91 -2.20
C GLN A 135 -12.65 0.49 -1.08
N LEU A 136 -11.37 0.22 -1.36
CA LEU A 136 -10.40 -0.13 -0.31
C LEU A 136 -10.07 1.03 0.64
N ILE A 137 -10.30 2.29 0.22
CA ILE A 137 -10.15 3.47 1.09
C ILE A 137 -11.08 3.38 2.34
N MET A 138 -12.17 2.62 2.24
CA MET A 138 -13.26 2.56 3.22
C MET A 138 -12.92 1.83 4.53
N GLU A 139 -11.79 1.12 4.62
CA GLU A 139 -11.33 0.51 5.89
C GLU A 139 -10.25 1.37 6.61
N TYR A 140 -9.74 2.42 5.97
CA TYR A 140 -8.46 3.05 6.34
C TYR A 140 -8.53 4.36 7.13
N THR A 141 -9.69 5.00 7.24
CA THR A 141 -9.83 6.24 8.02
C THR A 141 -9.68 6.06 9.54
N GLN A 142 -9.44 4.84 10.03
CA GLN A 142 -9.03 4.56 11.42
C GLN A 142 -7.60 3.98 11.58
N GLY A 143 -6.71 4.11 10.59
CA GLY A 143 -5.31 3.71 10.86
C GLY A 143 -4.37 3.46 9.69
N GLY A 144 -4.63 3.96 8.48
CA GLY A 144 -3.62 3.93 7.41
C GLY A 144 -3.01 2.55 7.17
N LYS A 145 -3.85 1.51 7.13
CA LYS A 145 -3.39 0.17 6.76
C LYS A 145 -3.06 0.24 5.25
N GLU A 146 -1.91 -0.31 4.88
CA GLU A 146 -1.36 -0.19 3.52
C GLU A 146 -2.08 -1.13 2.56
N LEU A 147 -2.25 -0.70 1.31
CA LEU A 147 -2.77 -1.57 0.27
C LEU A 147 -1.78 -2.70 -0.02
N LEU A 148 -2.24 -3.92 0.24
CA LEU A 148 -1.71 -5.10 -0.41
C LEU A 148 -2.09 -5.01 -1.89
N GLY A 149 -1.10 -5.07 -2.78
CA GLY A 149 -1.34 -5.46 -4.16
C GLY A 149 -1.70 -6.95 -4.18
N MET A 150 -2.91 -7.31 -3.77
CA MET A 150 -3.30 -8.70 -3.47
C MET A 150 -3.27 -9.68 -4.65
N ASP A 151 -2.88 -9.25 -5.85
CA ASP A 151 -2.82 -10.12 -7.03
C ASP A 151 -1.54 -9.96 -7.86
N GLY A 152 -0.47 -9.37 -7.29
CA GLY A 152 0.73 -9.01 -8.07
C GLY A 152 0.44 -7.97 -9.17
N LYS A 153 -0.73 -7.33 -9.13
CA LYS A 153 -1.12 -6.20 -10.01
C LYS A 153 -0.96 -4.89 -9.26
N PHE A 154 0.15 -4.24 -9.56
CA PHE A 154 0.73 -3.01 -9.01
C PHE A 154 -0.12 -1.73 -9.17
N ASP A 155 -1.39 -1.85 -9.57
CA ASP A 155 -2.25 -0.70 -9.82
C ASP A 155 -2.74 -0.13 -8.48
N ILE A 156 -2.07 0.95 -8.03
CA ILE A 156 -2.55 1.88 -7.01
C ILE A 156 -3.56 2.80 -7.67
N SER A 157 -4.74 2.97 -7.06
CA SER A 157 -5.80 3.78 -7.67
C SER A 157 -5.44 5.26 -7.66
N PHE A 158 -5.89 5.98 -8.69
CA PHE A 158 -5.79 7.44 -8.77
C PHE A 158 -6.25 8.11 -7.46
N SER A 159 -7.40 7.66 -6.95
CA SER A 159 -8.05 8.20 -5.77
C SER A 159 -7.19 8.13 -4.51
N GLU A 160 -6.40 7.07 -4.33
CA GLU A 160 -5.58 6.89 -3.14
C GLU A 160 -4.45 7.90 -3.08
N ILE A 161 -3.70 8.04 -4.17
CA ILE A 161 -2.54 8.95 -4.20
C ILE A 161 -3.03 10.40 -4.06
N PHE A 162 -4.12 10.77 -4.73
CA PHE A 162 -4.69 12.12 -4.64
C PHE A 162 -5.27 12.42 -3.27
N TYR A 163 -5.97 11.46 -2.67
CA TYR A 163 -6.51 11.63 -1.32
C TYR A 163 -5.39 11.80 -0.29
N MET A 164 -4.34 10.95 -0.33
CA MET A 164 -3.20 11.07 0.58
C MET A 164 -2.43 12.38 0.37
N ALA A 165 -2.21 12.80 -0.88
CA ALA A 165 -1.62 14.12 -1.16
C ALA A 165 -2.51 15.27 -0.65
N GLY A 166 -3.84 15.16 -0.80
CA GLY A 166 -4.81 16.09 -0.23
C GLY A 166 -4.71 16.19 1.29
N LEU A 167 -4.59 15.05 1.99
CA LEU A 167 -4.36 15.01 3.44
C LEU A 167 -3.06 15.70 3.84
N VAL A 168 -1.96 15.47 3.11
CA VAL A 168 -0.67 16.15 3.35
C VAL A 168 -0.84 17.67 3.20
N TYR A 169 -1.50 18.13 2.14
CA TYR A 169 -1.74 19.56 1.95
C TYR A 169 -2.65 20.16 3.02
N TYR A 170 -3.63 19.39 3.51
CA TYR A 170 -4.49 19.82 4.61
C TYR A 170 -3.69 19.98 5.90
N LYS A 171 -2.89 18.97 6.27
CA LYS A 171 -2.03 18.97 7.46
C LYS A 171 -0.99 20.09 7.44
N THR A 172 -0.47 20.43 6.27
CA THR A 172 0.49 21.53 6.08
C THR A 172 -0.17 22.91 5.93
N GLY A 173 -1.48 23.02 6.12
CA GLY A 173 -2.22 24.29 6.04
C GLY A 173 -2.37 24.85 4.61
N LYS A 174 -1.98 24.11 3.59
CA LYS A 174 -2.12 24.46 2.17
C LYS A 174 -3.56 24.17 1.69
N ILE A 175 -4.55 24.74 2.38
CA ILE A 175 -5.98 24.40 2.26
C ILE A 175 -6.51 24.47 0.81
N LYS A 176 -6.13 25.50 0.05
CA LYS A 176 -6.54 25.64 -1.37
C LYS A 176 -6.06 24.46 -2.23
N LYS A 177 -4.86 23.93 -1.95
CA LYS A 177 -4.35 22.75 -2.67
C LYS A 177 -5.10 21.51 -2.20
N ALA A 178 -5.24 21.32 -0.89
CA ALA A 178 -5.99 20.19 -0.33
C ALA A 178 -7.39 20.06 -0.96
N TYR A 179 -8.16 21.16 -0.97
CA TYR A 179 -9.48 21.22 -1.61
C TYR A 179 -9.45 20.76 -3.07
N ARG A 180 -8.48 21.22 -3.88
CA ARG A 180 -8.36 20.82 -5.29
C ARG A 180 -8.13 19.32 -5.44
N TYR A 181 -7.24 18.74 -4.63
CA TYR A 181 -6.97 17.30 -4.69
C TYR A 181 -8.21 16.46 -4.32
N PHE A 182 -8.98 16.88 -3.31
CA PHE A 182 -10.24 16.20 -2.97
C PHE A 182 -11.33 16.40 -4.01
N MET A 183 -11.40 17.56 -4.67
CA MET A 183 -12.31 17.78 -5.80
C MET A 183 -11.92 16.95 -7.02
N ASP A 184 -10.62 16.83 -7.30
CA ASP A 184 -10.11 16.02 -8.40
C ASP A 184 -10.49 14.55 -8.20
N CYS A 185 -10.38 14.03 -6.98
CA CYS A 185 -10.92 12.71 -6.59
C CYS A 185 -12.39 12.54 -7.03
N ILE A 186 -13.27 13.44 -6.62
CA ILE A 186 -14.71 13.37 -6.95
C ILE A 186 -14.91 13.44 -8.47
N SER A 187 -14.21 14.35 -9.15
CA SER A 187 -14.33 14.54 -10.60
C SER A 187 -13.93 13.31 -11.42
N LYS A 188 -13.04 12.47 -10.85
CA LYS A 188 -12.56 11.23 -11.45
C LYS A 188 -13.37 10.00 -11.03
N GLY A 189 -14.54 10.20 -10.44
CA GLY A 189 -15.46 9.13 -10.06
C GLY A 189 -15.24 8.60 -8.64
N PHE A 190 -14.27 9.14 -7.89
CA PHE A 190 -14.10 8.81 -6.47
C PHE A 190 -14.99 9.66 -5.57
N ASN A 191 -16.29 9.49 -5.76
CA ASN A 191 -17.34 10.20 -5.05
C ASN A 191 -17.73 9.46 -3.75
N VAL A 192 -16.87 9.52 -2.75
CA VAL A 192 -17.09 8.86 -1.44
C VAL A 192 -17.34 9.88 -0.31
N PRO A 193 -17.99 9.47 0.80
CA PRO A 193 -18.30 10.35 1.92
C PRO A 193 -17.09 11.06 2.52
N GLU A 194 -15.94 10.38 2.57
CA GLU A 194 -14.68 10.89 3.11
C GLU A 194 -14.16 12.09 2.31
N SER A 195 -14.30 12.05 0.98
CA SER A 195 -13.89 13.16 0.11
C SER A 195 -14.74 14.40 0.39
N HIS A 196 -16.05 14.23 0.54
CA HIS A 196 -16.97 15.33 0.94
C HIS A 196 -16.68 15.84 2.34
N TYR A 197 -16.37 14.94 3.28
CA TYR A 197 -15.96 15.32 4.64
C TYR A 197 -14.70 16.18 4.62
N MET A 198 -13.66 15.73 3.91
CA MET A 198 -12.41 16.47 3.78
C MET A 198 -12.58 17.82 3.07
N ILE A 199 -13.47 17.91 2.07
CA ILE A 199 -13.86 19.19 1.46
C ILE A 199 -14.56 20.09 2.46
N GLY A 200 -15.47 19.55 3.28
CA GLY A 200 -16.14 20.28 4.35
C GLY A 200 -15.13 20.85 5.36
N LEU A 201 -14.13 20.04 5.75
CA LEU A 201 -13.03 20.50 6.59
C LEU A 201 -12.20 21.60 5.91
N CYS A 202 -11.95 21.51 4.60
CA CYS A 202 -11.26 22.56 3.86
C CYS A 202 -12.04 23.88 3.87
N TRP A 203 -13.36 23.84 3.66
CA TRP A 203 -14.22 25.04 3.73
C TRP A 203 -14.29 25.62 5.13
N LEU A 204 -14.39 24.76 6.15
CA LEU A 204 -14.38 25.17 7.54
C LEU A 204 -13.06 25.88 7.90
N SER A 205 -11.93 25.32 7.49
CA SER A 205 -10.60 25.96 7.65
C SER A 205 -10.45 27.25 6.85
N ALA A 206 -11.21 27.42 5.76
CA ALA A 206 -11.25 28.64 4.98
C ALA A 206 -12.24 29.70 5.53
N GLY A 207 -13.02 29.37 6.56
CA GLY A 207 -14.02 30.25 7.18
C GLY A 207 -15.36 30.31 6.45
N ASP A 208 -15.59 29.45 5.44
CA ASP A 208 -16.87 29.37 4.72
C ASP A 208 -17.76 28.29 5.34
N ASN A 209 -18.40 28.64 6.46
CA ASN A 209 -19.24 27.71 7.21
C ASN A 209 -20.41 27.17 6.38
N GLN A 210 -20.99 27.98 5.49
CA GLN A 210 -22.11 27.55 4.66
C GLN A 210 -21.70 26.38 3.76
N LYS A 211 -20.60 26.52 3.01
CA LYS A 211 -20.11 25.45 2.14
C LYS A 211 -19.59 24.25 2.91
N ALA A 212 -19.00 24.48 4.09
CA ALA A 212 -18.59 23.40 4.98
C ALA A 212 -19.79 22.52 5.36
N CYS A 213 -20.90 23.15 5.74
CA CYS A 213 -22.13 22.48 6.13
C CYS A 213 -22.80 21.72 4.98
N GLU A 214 -22.82 22.29 3.77
CA GLU A 214 -23.30 21.59 2.58
C GLU A 214 -22.49 20.30 2.30
N SER A 215 -21.17 20.38 2.47
CA SER A 215 -20.25 19.26 2.26
C SER A 215 -20.41 18.18 3.33
N PHE A 216 -20.49 18.57 4.62
CA PHE A 216 -20.77 17.63 5.71
C PHE A 216 -22.14 16.99 5.58
N LYS A 217 -23.15 17.75 5.14
CA LYS A 217 -24.50 17.21 4.85
C LYS A 217 -24.44 16.13 3.77
N THR A 218 -23.64 16.35 2.73
CA THR A 218 -23.46 15.38 1.64
C THR A 218 -22.78 14.11 2.14
N SER A 219 -21.73 14.26 2.95
CA SER A 219 -20.99 13.13 3.54
C SER A 219 -21.83 12.31 4.53
N GLN A 220 -22.61 12.96 5.40
CA GLN A 220 -23.40 12.26 6.41
C GLN A 220 -24.60 11.48 5.86
N ILE A 221 -25.10 11.79 4.66
CA ILE A 221 -26.19 11.02 4.01
C ILE A 221 -25.78 9.55 3.86
N SER A 222 -24.49 9.28 3.71
CA SER A 222 -23.92 7.93 3.65
C SER A 222 -23.56 7.34 5.02
N GLY A 223 -23.94 7.98 6.13
CA GLY A 223 -23.69 7.51 7.50
C GLY A 223 -22.28 7.78 8.02
N TYR A 224 -21.49 8.67 7.39
CA TYR A 224 -20.13 8.95 7.84
C TYR A 224 -20.12 9.70 9.18
N ALA A 225 -19.79 8.98 10.26
CA ALA A 225 -19.93 9.46 11.64
C ALA A 225 -19.20 10.78 11.92
N LEU A 226 -17.99 10.95 11.39
CA LEU A 226 -17.22 12.19 11.60
C LEU A 226 -17.88 13.40 10.91
N ALA A 227 -18.56 13.20 9.78
CA ALA A 227 -19.32 14.29 9.15
C ALA A 227 -20.56 14.67 9.94
N ILE A 228 -21.24 13.70 10.55
CA ILE A 228 -22.38 13.95 11.46
C ILE A 228 -21.92 14.84 12.62
N GLU A 229 -20.82 14.46 13.28
CA GLU A 229 -20.27 15.23 14.40
C GLU A 229 -19.93 16.68 13.99
N GLN A 230 -19.23 16.85 12.87
CA GLN A 230 -18.88 18.19 12.38
C GLN A 230 -20.10 18.99 11.97
N PHE A 231 -21.12 18.36 11.37
CA PHE A 231 -22.36 19.03 11.01
C PHE A 231 -23.09 19.53 12.27
N GLU A 232 -23.26 18.66 13.27
CA GLU A 232 -23.94 19.01 14.52
C GLU A 232 -23.25 20.12 15.31
N LYS A 233 -21.92 20.21 15.20
CA LYS A 233 -21.11 21.21 15.89
C LYS A 233 -21.10 22.56 15.18
N ASN A 234 -21.07 22.59 13.85
CA ASN A 234 -20.75 23.80 13.09
C ASN A 234 -21.93 24.36 12.27
N CYS A 235 -23.04 23.63 12.14
CA CYS A 235 -24.11 23.92 11.15
C CYS A 235 -25.49 24.19 11.75
N LYS A 236 -25.55 24.52 13.05
CA LYS A 236 -26.77 24.87 13.78
C LYS A 236 -26.92 26.37 13.90
#